data_AF-A0A960J6W3-F1
#
_entry.id   AF-A0A960J6W3-F1
#
_cell.length_a   1.000
_cell.length_b   1.000
_cell.length_c   1.000
_cell.angle_alpha   90.00
_cell.angle_beta   90.00
_cell.angle_gamma   90.00
#
_symmetry.space_group_name_H-M   'P 1'
#
loop_
_entity.id
_entity.type
_entity.pdbx_description
1 polymer ?
#
loop_
_entity_poly.entity_id
_entity_poly.type
_entity_poly.pdbx_seq_one_letter_code
_entity_poly.pdbx_strand_id
1 'polypeptide(L)'
;MERKREQLESQGIRIAALSNDKVATLEHFSGRAGIGFPLLSDPDSAIIKRFGVLNTAVPADHPNFGIPNPVEFLINPDRTVRAKYYEESFRDRFTGGRILVTELGGEAGAAQKTIETDHLRASIWSSDAVVRGGNRLALGVDIELPPKMHVYAPGVEGYLAIDWTMAAEPGVEALAVDYPEARRLEMPAIQEIVPVYEGKFRLIRDVHIGQPNEVEALLDPQGRLTLRGKLRYQACDDKVCYLPKMLDLDWTLAFEQHDRTRAPEGLRR
;
A
#
# COMPACT_ATOMS: atom_id res chain seq x y z
N MET A 1 10.24 -2.52 -5.12
CA MET A 1 10.27 -2.76 -6.57
C MET A 1 10.73 -4.17 -6.93
N GLU A 2 11.98 -4.59 -6.65
CA GLU A 2 12.51 -5.90 -7.13
C GLU A 2 11.60 -7.10 -6.83
N ARG A 3 11.10 -7.23 -5.59
CA ARG A 3 10.18 -8.31 -5.18
C ARG A 3 8.91 -8.44 -6.02
N LYS A 4 8.53 -7.36 -6.69
CA LYS A 4 7.30 -7.22 -7.48
C LYS A 4 7.62 -7.05 -8.97
N ARG A 5 8.90 -7.16 -9.36
CA ARG A 5 9.39 -6.89 -10.72
C ARG A 5 8.68 -7.76 -11.74
N GLU A 6 8.63 -9.07 -11.53
CA GLU A 6 7.97 -9.99 -12.47
C GLU A 6 6.47 -9.69 -12.63
N GLN A 7 5.79 -9.35 -11.53
CA GLN A 7 4.38 -8.96 -11.56
C GLN A 7 4.18 -7.66 -12.35
N LEU A 8 5.01 -6.64 -12.09
CA LEU A 8 5.00 -5.37 -12.84
C LEU A 8 5.28 -5.59 -14.34
N GLU A 9 6.31 -6.37 -14.67
CA GLU A 9 6.71 -6.65 -16.05
C GLU A 9 5.65 -7.47 -16.81
N SER A 10 4.98 -8.42 -16.15
CA SER A 10 3.86 -9.19 -16.74
C SER A 10 2.68 -8.31 -17.18
N GLN A 11 2.60 -7.09 -16.65
CA GLN A 11 1.56 -6.09 -16.97
C GLN A 11 2.07 -5.04 -17.96
N GLY A 12 3.24 -5.26 -18.56
CA GLY A 12 3.89 -4.33 -19.47
C GLY A 12 4.59 -3.15 -18.79
N ILE A 13 4.68 -3.14 -17.46
CA ILE A 13 5.36 -2.08 -16.70
C ILE A 13 6.84 -2.44 -16.57
N ARG A 14 7.70 -1.70 -17.29
CA ARG A 14 9.16 -1.80 -17.14
C ARG A 14 9.63 -0.89 -16.02
N ILE A 15 10.59 -1.39 -15.24
CA ILE A 15 11.12 -0.69 -14.08
C ILE A 15 12.53 -0.18 -14.41
N ALA A 16 12.84 1.03 -13.97
CA ALA A 16 14.21 1.51 -13.82
C ALA A 16 14.27 2.38 -12.57
N ALA A 17 15.42 2.41 -11.90
CA ALA A 17 15.70 3.40 -10.86
C ALA A 17 16.83 4.32 -11.32
N LEU A 18 16.82 5.57 -10.87
CA LEU A 18 17.82 6.57 -11.23
C LEU A 18 18.37 7.20 -9.96
N SER A 19 19.69 7.33 -9.86
CA SER A 19 20.36 8.06 -8.79
C SER A 19 21.53 8.88 -9.33
N ASN A 20 22.12 9.71 -8.48
CA ASN A 20 23.33 10.48 -8.78
C ASN A 20 24.63 9.70 -8.50
N ASP A 21 24.54 8.39 -8.26
CA ASP A 21 25.70 7.53 -8.08
C ASP A 21 26.35 7.21 -9.44
N LYS A 22 27.64 6.87 -9.41
CA LYS A 22 28.39 6.44 -10.60
C LYS A 22 27.94 5.04 -11.04
N VAL A 23 28.11 4.72 -12.32
CA VAL A 23 27.78 3.39 -12.87
C VAL A 23 28.41 2.25 -12.05
N ALA A 24 29.69 2.36 -11.68
CA ALA A 24 30.37 1.32 -10.90
C ALA A 24 29.79 1.14 -9.48
N THR A 25 29.26 2.22 -8.86
CA THR A 25 28.57 2.15 -7.58
C THR A 25 27.26 1.36 -7.72
N LEU A 26 26.50 1.66 -8.79
CA LEU A 26 25.21 1.03 -9.08
C LEU A 26 25.38 -0.44 -9.44
N GLU A 27 26.40 -0.79 -10.22
CA GLU A 27 26.73 -2.18 -10.57
C GLU A 27 27.13 -3.01 -9.34
N HIS A 28 27.97 -2.45 -8.47
CA HIS A 28 28.31 -3.10 -7.21
C HIS A 28 27.06 -3.34 -6.34
N PHE A 29 26.19 -2.35 -6.24
CA PHE A 29 24.95 -2.47 -5.48
C PHE A 29 23.98 -3.50 -6.10
N SER A 30 23.73 -3.44 -7.41
CA SER A 30 22.77 -4.35 -8.07
C SER A 30 23.23 -5.80 -7.97
N GLY A 31 24.53 -6.08 -8.17
CA GLY A 31 25.08 -7.42 -8.02
C GLY A 31 24.96 -7.95 -6.59
N ARG A 32 25.24 -7.11 -5.58
CA ARG A 32 25.17 -7.49 -4.17
C ARG A 32 23.73 -7.69 -3.67
N ALA A 33 22.82 -6.80 -4.06
CA ALA A 33 21.43 -6.79 -3.62
C ALA A 33 20.49 -7.63 -4.51
N GLY A 34 21.01 -8.19 -5.61
CA GLY A 34 20.23 -9.00 -6.55
C GLY A 34 19.17 -8.20 -7.31
N ILE A 35 19.47 -6.95 -7.67
CA ILE A 35 18.53 -6.09 -8.41
C ILE A 35 18.59 -6.45 -9.90
N GLY A 36 17.47 -6.87 -10.47
CA GLY A 36 17.36 -7.32 -11.85
C GLY A 36 16.93 -6.24 -12.84
N PHE A 37 16.35 -5.14 -12.37
CA PHE A 37 15.97 -4.02 -13.24
C PHE A 37 17.10 -2.98 -13.39
N PRO A 38 17.15 -2.23 -14.50
CA PRO A 38 18.19 -1.22 -14.74
C PRO A 38 18.30 -0.15 -13.66
N LEU A 39 19.54 0.14 -13.26
CA LEU A 39 19.91 1.29 -12.43
C LEU A 39 20.63 2.32 -13.31
N LEU A 40 20.08 3.51 -13.42
CA LEU A 40 20.55 4.60 -14.28
C LEU A 40 21.38 5.59 -13.46
N SER A 41 22.54 5.96 -14.00
CA SER A 41 23.47 6.92 -13.39
C SER A 41 23.23 8.32 -13.93
N ASP A 42 23.01 9.30 -13.05
CA ASP A 42 22.88 10.73 -13.34
C ASP A 42 23.83 11.55 -12.44
N PRO A 43 25.16 11.42 -12.60
CA PRO A 43 26.16 11.91 -11.63
C PRO A 43 26.14 13.44 -11.44
N ASP A 44 25.75 14.19 -12.48
CA ASP A 44 25.58 15.64 -12.45
C ASP A 44 24.17 16.08 -11.99
N SER A 45 23.31 15.10 -11.70
CA SER A 45 21.91 15.26 -11.32
C SER A 45 21.12 16.07 -12.34
N ALA A 46 21.45 15.96 -13.63
CA ALA A 46 20.84 16.76 -14.70
C ALA A 46 19.38 16.35 -14.93
N ILE A 47 19.09 15.05 -14.89
CA ILE A 47 17.73 14.51 -15.00
C ILE A 47 16.98 14.77 -13.69
N ILE A 48 17.61 14.50 -12.55
CA ILE A 48 17.05 14.76 -11.21
C ILE A 48 16.56 16.23 -11.08
N LYS A 49 17.38 17.19 -11.54
CA LYS A 49 17.03 18.62 -11.57
C LYS A 49 15.85 18.90 -12.51
N ARG A 50 15.83 18.31 -13.71
CA ARG A 50 14.74 18.50 -14.69
C ARG A 50 13.40 17.96 -14.20
N PHE A 51 13.42 16.87 -13.43
CA PHE A 51 12.22 16.33 -12.78
C PHE A 51 11.81 17.13 -11.53
N GLY A 52 12.63 18.09 -11.08
CA GLY A 52 12.33 18.94 -9.92
C GLY A 52 12.43 18.20 -8.59
N VAL A 53 13.23 17.15 -8.50
CA VAL A 53 13.29 16.25 -7.33
C VAL A 53 14.66 16.22 -6.66
N LEU A 54 15.53 17.18 -7.00
CA LEU A 54 16.78 17.40 -6.27
C LEU A 54 16.46 17.82 -4.83
N ASN A 55 17.00 17.11 -3.82
CA ASN A 55 16.88 17.56 -2.44
C ASN A 55 17.81 18.74 -2.18
N THR A 56 17.22 19.91 -1.93
CA THR A 56 17.94 21.15 -1.60
C THR A 56 17.90 21.49 -0.10
N ALA A 57 17.30 20.64 0.75
CA ALA A 57 17.28 20.83 2.19
C ALA A 57 18.64 20.49 2.83
N VAL A 58 19.49 19.75 2.12
CA VAL A 58 20.85 19.43 2.52
C VAL A 58 21.80 20.52 2.03
N PRO A 59 22.71 21.06 2.87
CA PRO A 59 23.72 22.03 2.45
C PRO A 59 24.62 21.52 1.32
N ALA A 60 25.05 22.41 0.43
CA ALA A 60 25.80 22.06 -0.79
C ALA A 60 27.18 21.41 -0.53
N ASP A 61 27.78 21.70 0.62
CA ASP A 61 29.05 21.16 1.11
C ASP A 61 28.90 19.83 1.86
N HIS A 62 27.68 19.36 2.10
CA HIS A 62 27.42 18.12 2.81
C HIS A 62 27.47 16.91 1.84
N PRO A 63 28.03 15.75 2.24
CA PRO A 63 28.17 14.57 1.38
C PRO A 63 26.86 14.01 0.78
N ASN A 64 25.72 14.31 1.41
CA ASN A 64 24.40 13.90 0.94
C ASN A 64 23.73 14.93 -0.01
N PHE A 65 24.42 16.01 -0.37
CA PHE A 65 23.87 17.02 -1.26
C PHE A 65 23.51 16.43 -2.63
N GLY A 66 22.31 16.76 -3.08
CA GLY A 66 21.80 16.35 -4.39
C GLY A 66 21.32 14.91 -4.47
N ILE A 67 21.27 14.17 -3.35
CA ILE A 67 20.47 12.92 -3.28
C ILE A 67 19.01 13.32 -3.57
N PRO A 68 18.32 12.70 -4.55
CA PRO A 68 16.97 13.10 -4.89
C PRO A 68 15.99 12.80 -3.74
N ASN A 69 14.94 13.62 -3.62
CA ASN A 69 13.75 13.22 -2.87
C ASN A 69 13.18 11.95 -3.52
N PRO A 70 12.86 10.91 -2.73
CA PRO A 70 12.32 9.67 -3.28
C PRO A 70 10.99 9.94 -3.96
N VAL A 71 10.84 9.41 -5.17
CA VAL A 71 9.64 9.54 -5.97
C VAL A 71 9.62 8.39 -6.96
N GLU A 72 8.44 7.84 -7.21
CA GLU A 72 8.20 6.91 -8.29
C GLU A 72 7.28 7.56 -9.32
N PHE A 73 7.68 7.50 -10.60
CA PHE A 73 6.87 7.97 -11.71
C PHE A 73 6.40 6.78 -12.54
N LEU A 74 5.11 6.75 -12.84
CA LEU A 74 4.58 5.89 -13.89
C LEU A 74 4.48 6.71 -15.18
N ILE A 75 5.18 6.27 -16.22
CA ILE A 75 5.33 7.01 -17.48
C ILE A 75 4.70 6.19 -18.62
N ASN A 76 3.84 6.81 -19.40
CA ASN A 76 3.21 6.21 -20.57
C ASN A 76 4.22 6.05 -21.73
N PRO A 77 3.96 5.16 -22.71
CA PRO A 77 4.80 5.02 -23.90
C PRO A 77 4.98 6.32 -24.70
N ASP A 78 4.00 7.24 -24.63
CA ASP A 78 4.04 8.57 -25.26
C ASP A 78 4.87 9.60 -24.47
N ARG A 79 5.53 9.18 -23.39
CA ARG A 79 6.40 9.97 -22.49
C ARG A 79 5.65 10.94 -21.59
N THR A 80 4.33 10.80 -21.43
CA THR A 80 3.57 11.54 -20.42
C THR A 80 3.65 10.87 -19.05
N VAL A 81 3.68 11.66 -17.98
CA VAL A 81 3.61 11.13 -16.61
C VAL A 81 2.15 10.81 -16.31
N ARG A 82 1.85 9.52 -16.12
CA ARG A 82 0.52 9.02 -15.77
C ARG A 82 0.24 9.15 -14.27
N ALA A 83 1.24 8.83 -13.44
CA ALA A 83 1.13 8.91 -11.99
C ALA A 83 2.47 9.31 -11.36
N LYS A 84 2.37 9.94 -10.19
CA LYS A 84 3.50 10.29 -9.33
C LYS A 84 3.18 9.78 -7.92
N TYR A 85 4.03 8.89 -7.40
CA TYR A 85 3.98 8.42 -6.02
C TYR A 85 5.11 9.12 -5.25
N TYR A 86 4.74 9.84 -4.21
CA TYR A 86 5.65 10.72 -3.47
C TYR A 86 5.23 10.78 -2.01
N GLU A 87 6.22 10.82 -1.13
CA GLU A 87 6.06 11.08 0.30
C GLU A 87 6.91 12.30 0.69
N GLU A 88 6.43 13.10 1.64
CA GLU A 88 7.15 14.30 2.08
C GLU A 88 8.52 13.97 2.68
N SER A 89 8.55 12.91 3.48
CA SER A 89 9.76 12.42 4.14
C SER A 89 10.56 11.52 3.19
N PHE A 90 11.87 11.78 3.10
CA PHE A 90 12.78 10.99 2.26
C PHE A 90 12.94 9.53 2.73
N ARG A 91 12.47 9.22 3.94
CA ARG A 91 12.54 7.88 4.52
C ARG A 91 11.36 7.02 4.11
N ASP A 92 10.34 7.65 3.55
CA ASP A 92 9.05 7.05 3.28
C ASP A 92 8.87 6.85 1.78
N ARG A 93 8.16 5.78 1.41
CA ARG A 93 7.95 5.41 0.01
C ARG A 93 6.81 4.42 -0.16
N PHE A 94 6.14 4.52 -1.29
CA PHE A 94 5.17 3.51 -1.72
C PHE A 94 5.89 2.19 -2.02
N THR A 95 5.31 1.08 -1.58
CA THR A 95 5.83 -0.23 -1.97
C THR A 95 5.51 -0.54 -3.44
N GLY A 96 6.29 -1.43 -4.04
CA GLY A 96 5.97 -1.95 -5.37
C GLY A 96 4.62 -2.67 -5.38
N GLY A 97 4.26 -3.35 -4.27
CA GLY A 97 2.95 -3.98 -4.13
C GLY A 97 1.83 -2.95 -4.11
N ARG A 98 1.99 -1.84 -3.38
CA ARG A 98 0.98 -0.78 -3.34
C ARG A 98 0.75 -0.14 -4.70
N ILE A 99 1.83 0.12 -5.44
CA ILE A 99 1.76 0.66 -6.80
C ILE A 99 1.03 -0.32 -7.72
N LEU A 100 1.33 -1.61 -7.65
CA LEU A 100 0.57 -2.63 -8.38
C LEU A 100 -0.93 -2.62 -8.05
N VAL A 101 -1.29 -2.49 -6.77
CA VAL A 101 -2.69 -2.41 -6.35
C VAL A 101 -3.39 -1.17 -6.92
N THR A 102 -2.70 -0.02 -7.03
CA THR A 102 -3.26 1.16 -7.71
C THR A 102 -3.53 0.87 -9.19
N GLU A 103 -2.58 0.23 -9.86
CA GLU A 103 -2.62 0.10 -11.32
C GLU A 103 -3.48 -1.05 -11.82
N LEU A 104 -3.65 -2.10 -11.02
CA LEU A 104 -4.31 -3.35 -11.40
C LEU A 104 -5.49 -3.72 -10.50
N GLY A 105 -5.72 -2.96 -9.43
CA GLY A 105 -6.65 -3.32 -8.37
C GLY A 105 -6.09 -4.35 -7.38
N GLY A 106 -6.90 -4.69 -6.37
CA GLY A 106 -6.49 -5.57 -5.25
C GLY A 106 -6.16 -7.03 -5.58
N GLU A 107 -6.31 -7.49 -6.84
CA GLU A 107 -5.88 -8.83 -7.26
C GLU A 107 -4.36 -9.01 -7.17
N ALA A 108 -3.60 -7.91 -7.12
CA ALA A 108 -2.16 -7.92 -6.91
C ALA A 108 -1.76 -8.21 -5.44
N GLY A 109 -2.72 -8.23 -4.51
CA GLY A 109 -2.53 -8.58 -3.12
C GLY A 109 -2.38 -10.10 -2.91
N ALA A 110 -1.58 -10.49 -1.92
CA ALA A 110 -1.49 -11.88 -1.49
C ALA A 110 -2.53 -12.15 -0.39
N ALA A 111 -3.47 -13.05 -0.66
CA ALA A 111 -4.47 -13.49 0.33
C ALA A 111 -3.79 -14.17 1.53
N GLN A 112 -4.25 -13.83 2.73
CA GLN A 112 -3.71 -14.39 3.97
C GLN A 112 -4.72 -15.29 4.69
N LYS A 113 -5.98 -14.86 4.78
CA LYS A 113 -7.01 -15.53 5.58
C LYS A 113 -8.39 -15.25 5.03
N THR A 114 -9.27 -16.23 5.14
CA THR A 114 -10.70 -16.10 4.86
C THR A 114 -11.48 -16.37 6.14
N ILE A 115 -12.47 -15.53 6.40
CA ILE A 115 -13.39 -15.58 7.54
C ILE A 115 -14.79 -15.73 6.97
N GLU A 116 -15.50 -16.77 7.38
CA GLU A 116 -16.88 -17.00 6.97
C GLU A 116 -17.82 -16.77 8.15
N THR A 117 -18.95 -16.12 7.87
CA THR A 117 -20.05 -15.92 8.80
C THR A 117 -21.35 -16.33 8.13
N ASP A 118 -22.44 -16.35 8.89
CA ASP A 118 -23.78 -16.58 8.33
C ASP A 118 -24.21 -15.49 7.34
N HIS A 119 -23.54 -14.32 7.35
CA HIS A 119 -23.94 -13.14 6.58
C HIS A 119 -22.99 -12.78 5.44
N LEU A 120 -21.70 -13.07 5.56
CA LEU A 120 -20.69 -12.73 4.57
C LEU A 120 -19.46 -13.64 4.65
N ARG A 121 -18.72 -13.72 3.55
CA ARG A 121 -17.35 -14.19 3.50
C ARG A 121 -16.41 -12.99 3.36
N ALA A 122 -15.42 -12.87 4.22
CA ALA A 122 -14.37 -11.85 4.15
C ALA A 122 -13.00 -12.50 3.91
N SER A 123 -12.30 -12.11 2.85
CA SER A 123 -10.93 -12.55 2.56
C SER A 123 -9.99 -11.36 2.69
N ILE A 124 -9.02 -11.46 3.61
CA ILE A 124 -8.04 -10.40 3.84
C ILE A 124 -6.75 -10.65 3.07
N TRP A 125 -6.16 -9.59 2.55
CA TRP A 125 -4.93 -9.62 1.78
C TRP A 125 -4.04 -8.41 2.07
N SER A 126 -2.75 -8.53 1.75
CA SER A 126 -1.78 -7.44 1.78
C SER A 126 -1.09 -7.32 0.43
N SER A 127 -0.78 -6.08 0.01
CA SER A 127 -0.02 -5.83 -1.21
C SER A 127 1.40 -6.39 -1.14
N ASP A 128 1.96 -6.50 0.07
CA ASP A 128 3.33 -6.94 0.33
C ASP A 128 3.35 -7.94 1.49
N ALA A 129 4.12 -9.01 1.36
CA ALA A 129 4.36 -9.97 2.44
C ALA A 129 5.55 -9.56 3.33
N VAL A 130 6.41 -8.68 2.83
CA VAL A 130 7.61 -8.20 3.50
C VAL A 130 7.66 -6.68 3.44
N VAL A 131 7.82 -6.04 4.58
CA VAL A 131 7.86 -4.59 4.74
C VAL A 131 9.16 -4.15 5.40
N ARG A 132 9.48 -2.86 5.28
CA ARG A 132 10.58 -2.19 6.01
C ARG A 132 10.06 -0.89 6.60
N GLY A 133 10.84 -0.25 7.47
CA GLY A 133 10.45 1.05 7.98
C GLY A 133 10.30 2.11 6.87
N GLY A 134 9.33 3.00 7.01
CA GLY A 134 8.93 3.99 6.00
C GLY A 134 8.09 3.45 4.83
N ASN A 135 7.72 2.16 4.83
CA ASN A 135 6.95 1.60 3.72
C ASN A 135 5.47 2.00 3.84
N ARG A 136 4.89 2.43 2.72
CA ARG A 136 3.44 2.59 2.56
C ARG A 136 2.90 1.47 1.67
N LEU A 137 2.06 0.62 2.26
CA LEU A 137 1.48 -0.57 1.64
C LEU A 137 -0.06 -0.48 1.61
N ALA A 138 -0.70 -1.35 0.82
CA ALA A 138 -2.15 -1.54 0.86
C ALA A 138 -2.50 -2.81 1.62
N LEU A 139 -3.49 -2.70 2.50
CA LEU A 139 -4.25 -3.82 3.03
C LEU A 139 -5.62 -3.83 2.36
N GLY A 140 -6.22 -4.99 2.20
CA GLY A 140 -7.60 -5.06 1.75
C GLY A 140 -8.40 -6.19 2.35
N VAL A 141 -9.72 -6.01 2.21
CA VAL A 141 -10.76 -6.93 2.65
C VAL A 141 -11.72 -7.12 1.47
N ASP A 142 -11.70 -8.30 0.89
CA ASP A 142 -12.65 -8.72 -0.14
C ASP A 142 -13.87 -9.32 0.55
N ILE A 143 -15.04 -8.78 0.29
CA ILE A 143 -16.29 -9.17 0.94
C ILE A 143 -17.23 -9.76 -0.11
N GLU A 144 -17.77 -10.93 0.19
CA GLU A 144 -18.80 -11.61 -0.60
C GLU A 144 -20.04 -11.83 0.27
N LEU A 145 -21.14 -11.20 -0.13
CA LEU A 145 -22.46 -11.35 0.48
C LEU A 145 -23.28 -12.41 -0.28
N PRO A 146 -24.05 -13.27 0.43
CA PRO A 146 -25.02 -14.15 -0.19
C PRO A 146 -26.05 -13.38 -1.04
N PRO A 147 -26.72 -14.04 -2.00
CA PRO A 147 -27.81 -13.41 -2.75
C PRO A 147 -28.87 -12.82 -1.81
N LYS A 148 -29.42 -11.66 -2.18
CA LYS A 148 -30.44 -10.91 -1.42
C LYS A 148 -29.97 -10.36 -0.08
N MET A 149 -28.67 -10.41 0.21
CA MET A 149 -28.07 -9.78 1.38
C MET A 149 -27.37 -8.48 0.98
N HIS A 150 -27.50 -7.45 1.79
CA HIS A 150 -26.80 -6.18 1.65
C HIS A 150 -26.22 -5.70 2.98
N VAL A 151 -25.25 -4.79 2.91
CA VAL A 151 -24.77 -3.98 4.03
C VAL A 151 -24.85 -2.50 3.64
N TYR A 152 -25.08 -1.62 4.61
CA TYR A 152 -25.12 -0.19 4.32
C TYR A 152 -23.72 0.37 4.08
N ALA A 153 -23.60 1.24 3.08
CA ALA A 153 -22.36 1.93 2.75
C ALA A 153 -22.17 3.18 3.65
N PRO A 154 -20.94 3.71 3.76
CA PRO A 154 -20.69 4.96 4.46
C PRO A 154 -21.56 6.12 3.96
N GLY A 155 -21.99 7.00 4.88
CA GLY A 155 -22.84 8.14 4.59
C GLY A 155 -24.35 7.87 4.67
N VAL A 156 -24.76 6.64 4.99
CA VAL A 156 -26.17 6.33 5.29
C VAL A 156 -26.63 7.04 6.58
N GLU A 157 -27.88 7.51 6.62
CA GLU A 157 -28.49 8.12 7.81
C GLU A 157 -29.45 7.13 8.49
N GLY A 158 -29.40 7.01 9.81
CA GLY A 158 -30.31 6.14 10.58
C GLY A 158 -29.97 4.65 10.58
N TYR A 159 -28.97 4.22 9.78
CA TYR A 159 -28.53 2.83 9.69
C TYR A 159 -27.05 2.66 10.06
N LEU A 160 -26.64 1.42 10.34
CA LEU A 160 -25.26 1.08 10.63
C LEU A 160 -24.49 0.76 9.35
N ALA A 161 -23.63 1.70 8.92
CA ALA A 161 -22.70 1.49 7.82
C ALA A 161 -21.62 0.46 8.18
N ILE A 162 -21.15 -0.27 7.15
CA ILE A 162 -19.95 -1.07 7.25
C ILE A 162 -18.73 -0.18 7.51
N ASP A 163 -17.95 -0.55 8.51
CA ASP A 163 -16.83 0.24 9.01
C ASP A 163 -15.61 -0.64 9.30
N TRP A 164 -14.45 -0.24 8.80
CA TRP A 164 -13.19 -0.93 9.03
C TRP A 164 -12.20 -0.03 9.78
N THR A 165 -11.99 -0.39 11.05
CA THR A 165 -11.05 0.29 11.95
C THR A 165 -9.76 -0.52 12.10
N MET A 166 -8.66 0.17 12.42
CA MET A 166 -7.39 -0.46 12.78
C MET A 166 -7.06 -0.13 14.24
N ALA A 167 -6.38 -1.05 14.92
CA ALA A 167 -5.80 -0.77 16.23
C ALA A 167 -4.77 0.37 16.10
N ALA A 168 -4.81 1.31 17.04
CA ALA A 168 -3.80 2.35 17.12
C ALA A 168 -2.53 1.74 17.71
N GLU A 169 -1.48 1.65 16.89
CA GLU A 169 -0.19 1.09 17.27
C GLU A 169 0.91 2.15 17.05
N PRO A 170 1.89 2.27 17.96
CA PRO A 170 3.01 3.20 17.78
C PRO A 170 3.74 2.98 16.45
N GLY A 171 4.01 4.06 15.73
CA GLY A 171 4.72 3.97 14.45
C GLY A 171 3.91 3.29 13.33
N VAL A 172 2.61 3.08 13.49
CA VAL A 172 1.73 2.60 12.42
C VAL A 172 0.62 3.60 12.21
N GLU A 173 0.57 4.18 11.01
CA GLU A 173 -0.50 5.08 10.62
C GLU A 173 -1.39 4.39 9.59
N ALA A 174 -2.67 4.23 9.92
CA ALA A 174 -3.64 3.61 9.04
C ALA A 174 -4.51 4.70 8.41
N LEU A 175 -4.39 4.89 7.09
CA LEU A 175 -5.11 5.93 6.36
C LEU A 175 -6.59 5.58 6.17
N ALA A 176 -7.36 6.53 5.63
CA ALA A 176 -8.78 6.34 5.35
C ALA A 176 -9.02 5.12 4.45
N VAL A 177 -10.15 4.44 4.70
CA VAL A 177 -10.58 3.32 3.88
C VAL A 177 -11.09 3.87 2.54
N ASP A 178 -10.57 3.33 1.46
CA ASP A 178 -11.09 3.48 0.11
C ASP A 178 -12.25 2.51 -0.07
N TYR A 179 -13.45 3.08 -0.09
CA TYR A 179 -14.71 2.37 -0.26
C TYR A 179 -15.12 2.41 -1.73
N PRO A 180 -15.62 1.29 -2.28
CA PRO A 180 -16.09 1.28 -3.66
C PRO A 180 -17.38 2.10 -3.79
N GLU A 181 -17.74 2.43 -5.03
CA GLU A 181 -19.00 3.12 -5.30
C GLU A 181 -20.18 2.29 -4.80
N ALA A 182 -21.06 2.93 -4.02
CA ALA A 182 -22.23 2.28 -3.45
C ALA A 182 -23.39 2.25 -4.44
N ARG A 183 -24.19 1.19 -4.40
CA ARG A 183 -25.46 1.11 -5.13
C ARG A 183 -26.55 1.82 -4.33
N ARG A 184 -27.49 2.47 -5.00
CA ARG A 184 -28.73 2.96 -4.38
C ARG A 184 -29.76 1.84 -4.32
N LEU A 185 -30.18 1.49 -3.11
CA LEU A 185 -31.30 0.59 -2.85
C LEU A 185 -32.55 1.42 -2.55
N GLU A 186 -33.61 1.20 -3.32
CA GLU A 186 -34.91 1.79 -3.06
C GLU A 186 -35.70 0.90 -2.09
N MET A 187 -36.31 1.51 -1.08
CA MET A 187 -37.13 0.85 -0.07
C MET A 187 -38.55 1.44 -0.11
N PRO A 188 -39.40 1.02 -1.07
CA PRO A 188 -40.69 1.67 -1.33
C PRO A 188 -41.66 1.65 -0.13
N ALA A 189 -41.58 0.61 0.71
CA ALA A 189 -42.43 0.45 1.88
C ALA A 189 -42.26 1.58 2.91
N ILE A 190 -41.07 2.18 2.98
CA ILE A 190 -40.72 3.30 3.87
C ILE A 190 -40.32 4.57 3.11
N GLN A 191 -40.41 4.55 1.77
CA GLN A 191 -40.08 5.68 0.88
C GLN A 191 -38.64 6.20 1.04
N GLU A 192 -37.69 5.30 1.28
CA GLU A 192 -36.27 5.66 1.43
C GLU A 192 -35.42 5.16 0.27
N ILE A 193 -34.30 5.85 0.03
CA ILE A 193 -33.25 5.43 -0.90
C ILE A 193 -31.93 5.50 -0.15
N VAL A 194 -31.29 4.35 0.03
CA VAL A 194 -30.10 4.20 0.88
C VAL A 194 -28.92 3.63 0.10
N PRO A 195 -27.69 4.07 0.37
CA PRO A 195 -26.50 3.52 -0.27
C PRO A 195 -26.13 2.18 0.39
N VAL A 196 -25.93 1.15 -0.44
CA VAL A 196 -25.64 -0.21 0.01
C VAL A 196 -24.55 -0.88 -0.83
N TYR A 197 -23.96 -1.94 -0.27
CA TYR A 197 -23.17 -2.91 -1.00
C TYR A 197 -23.88 -4.26 -1.05
N GLU A 198 -23.81 -4.92 -2.21
CA GLU A 198 -24.39 -6.22 -2.51
C GLU A 198 -23.35 -7.08 -3.22
N GLY A 199 -23.49 -8.41 -3.17
CA GLY A 199 -22.61 -9.32 -3.91
C GLY A 199 -21.15 -9.20 -3.48
N LYS A 200 -20.24 -8.93 -4.42
CA LYS A 200 -18.80 -8.84 -4.16
C LYS A 200 -18.33 -7.39 -4.21
N PHE A 201 -17.61 -6.98 -3.18
CA PHE A 201 -16.97 -5.67 -3.12
C PHE A 201 -15.69 -5.74 -2.31
N ARG A 202 -14.85 -4.70 -2.43
CA ARG A 202 -13.51 -4.68 -1.85
C ARG A 202 -13.31 -3.37 -1.11
N LEU A 203 -12.80 -3.47 0.11
CA LEU A 203 -12.31 -2.35 0.89
C LEU A 203 -10.78 -2.34 0.81
N ILE A 204 -10.18 -1.18 0.55
CA ILE A 204 -8.73 -1.02 0.54
C ILE A 204 -8.37 0.06 1.55
N ARG A 205 -7.25 -0.09 2.25
CA ARG A 205 -6.66 1.03 2.97
C ARG A 205 -5.16 1.02 2.85
N ASP A 206 -4.60 2.21 2.83
CA ASP A 206 -3.17 2.37 2.95
C ASP A 206 -2.76 2.30 4.42
N VAL A 207 -1.62 1.68 4.68
CA VAL A 207 -0.95 1.71 5.98
C VAL A 207 0.47 2.20 5.77
N HIS A 208 0.89 3.18 6.57
CA HIS A 208 2.26 3.62 6.67
C HIS A 208 2.94 2.95 7.87
N ILE A 209 4.06 2.29 7.60
CA ILE A 209 4.92 1.68 8.62
C ILE A 209 6.03 2.69 8.92
N GLY A 210 6.10 3.16 10.16
CA GLY A 210 7.12 4.06 10.65
C GLY A 210 8.51 3.45 10.66
N GLN A 211 9.48 4.20 11.19
CA GLN A 211 10.88 3.80 11.18
C GLN A 211 11.13 2.62 12.14
N PRO A 212 12.23 1.86 11.96
CA PRO A 212 12.46 0.64 12.74
C PRO A 212 12.37 0.81 14.26
N ASN A 213 12.86 1.93 14.80
CA ASN A 213 12.81 2.24 16.23
C ASN A 213 11.40 2.57 16.75
N GLU A 214 10.47 2.91 15.86
CA GLU A 214 9.08 3.25 16.21
C GLU A 214 8.20 2.01 16.28
N VAL A 215 8.53 0.97 15.50
CA VAL A 215 7.76 -0.28 15.40
C VAL A 215 8.43 -1.47 16.08
N GLU A 216 9.64 -1.31 16.61
CA GLU A 216 10.43 -2.39 17.22
C GLU A 216 9.66 -3.17 18.30
N ALA A 217 8.92 -2.46 19.15
CA ALA A 217 8.12 -3.07 20.22
C ALA A 217 6.93 -3.90 19.72
N LEU A 218 6.55 -3.75 18.45
CA LEU A 218 5.45 -4.49 17.81
C LEU A 218 5.92 -5.78 17.14
N LEU A 219 7.23 -5.96 16.99
CA LEU A 219 7.78 -7.12 16.30
C LEU A 219 7.77 -8.34 17.22
N ASP A 220 7.31 -9.47 16.71
CA ASP A 220 7.43 -10.74 17.40
C ASP A 220 8.89 -11.25 17.40
N PRO A 221 9.22 -12.32 18.15
CA PRO A 221 10.59 -12.85 18.19
C PRO A 221 11.13 -13.35 16.83
N GLN A 222 10.27 -13.52 15.82
CA GLN A 222 10.64 -13.87 14.46
C GLN A 222 10.78 -12.64 13.55
N GLY A 223 10.65 -11.43 14.10
CA GLY A 223 10.71 -10.18 13.34
C GLY A 223 9.47 -9.95 12.46
N ARG A 224 8.31 -10.48 12.84
CA ARG A 224 7.06 -10.24 12.13
C ARG A 224 6.25 -9.14 12.79
N LEU A 225 5.62 -8.32 11.95
CA LEU A 225 4.69 -7.28 12.34
C LEU A 225 3.26 -7.75 12.08
N THR A 226 2.42 -7.77 13.12
CA THR A 226 0.99 -8.09 12.98
C THR A 226 0.15 -6.83 13.14
N LEU A 227 -0.49 -6.42 12.04
CA LEU A 227 -1.43 -5.30 12.00
C LEU A 227 -2.83 -5.82 12.31
N ARG A 228 -3.55 -5.20 13.24
CA ARG A 228 -4.86 -5.65 13.70
C ARG A 228 -5.95 -4.64 13.37
N GLY A 229 -7.10 -5.12 12.96
CA GLY A 229 -8.26 -4.30 12.68
C GLY A 229 -9.57 -4.99 13.02
N LYS A 230 -10.66 -4.23 12.91
CA LYS A 230 -12.01 -4.71 13.14
C LYS A 230 -12.93 -4.27 12.03
N LEU A 231 -13.68 -5.22 11.47
CA LEU A 231 -14.75 -4.96 10.53
C LEU A 231 -16.09 -5.03 11.25
N ARG A 232 -16.72 -3.88 11.47
CA ARG A 232 -18.07 -3.79 12.02
C ARG A 232 -19.06 -3.67 10.87
N TYR A 233 -20.10 -4.48 10.87
CA TYR A 233 -21.14 -4.42 9.84
C TYR A 233 -22.50 -4.83 10.40
N GLN A 234 -23.55 -4.41 9.70
CA GLN A 234 -24.90 -4.92 9.87
C GLN A 234 -25.37 -5.39 8.50
N ALA A 235 -25.70 -6.68 8.41
CA ALA A 235 -26.26 -7.26 7.21
C ALA A 235 -27.80 -7.24 7.29
N CYS A 236 -28.45 -7.04 6.16
CA CYS A 236 -29.89 -7.10 6.03
C CYS A 236 -30.26 -7.97 4.81
N ASP A 237 -31.29 -8.79 4.96
CA ASP A 237 -31.92 -9.47 3.83
C ASP A 237 -33.17 -8.70 3.36
N ASP A 238 -33.97 -9.31 2.49
CA ASP A 238 -35.22 -8.74 1.98
C ASP A 238 -36.29 -8.46 3.07
N LYS A 239 -36.09 -8.93 4.32
CA LYS A 239 -37.12 -8.94 5.38
C LYS A 239 -36.66 -8.27 6.67
N VAL A 240 -35.40 -8.49 7.06
CA VAL A 240 -34.89 -8.09 8.37
C VAL A 240 -33.45 -7.61 8.27
N CYS A 241 -33.10 -6.67 9.14
CA CYS A 241 -31.73 -6.35 9.46
C CYS A 241 -31.28 -7.16 10.68
N TYR A 242 -30.20 -7.92 10.54
CA TYR A 242 -29.65 -8.73 11.62
C TYR A 242 -28.94 -7.86 12.66
N LEU A 243 -28.62 -8.45 13.81
CA LEU A 243 -27.81 -7.76 14.81
C LEU A 243 -26.40 -7.46 14.25
N PRO A 244 -25.85 -6.27 14.54
CA PRO A 244 -24.50 -5.93 14.12
C PRO A 244 -23.47 -6.97 14.57
N LYS A 245 -22.50 -7.23 13.69
CA LYS A 245 -21.38 -8.14 13.92
C LYS A 245 -20.07 -7.38 13.86
N MET A 246 -19.05 -7.94 14.51
CA MET A 246 -17.70 -7.42 14.54
C MET A 246 -16.75 -8.58 14.25
N LEU A 247 -15.93 -8.45 13.20
CA LEU A 247 -14.91 -9.44 12.85
C LEU A 247 -13.54 -8.89 13.20
N ASP A 248 -12.72 -9.69 13.88
CA ASP A 248 -11.32 -9.39 14.10
C ASP A 248 -10.52 -9.76 12.84
N LEU A 249 -9.74 -8.80 12.36
CA LEU A 249 -8.89 -8.92 11.18
C LEU A 249 -7.43 -8.77 11.59
N ASP A 250 -6.56 -9.61 11.04
CA ASP A 250 -5.13 -9.62 11.37
C ASP A 250 -4.28 -9.89 10.13
N TRP A 251 -3.35 -8.99 9.83
CA TRP A 251 -2.37 -9.14 8.75
C TRP A 251 -0.99 -9.32 9.35
N THR A 252 -0.33 -10.43 9.03
CA THR A 252 1.04 -10.70 9.51
C THR A 252 2.02 -10.55 8.36
N LEU A 253 3.03 -9.70 8.57
CA LEU A 253 4.03 -9.30 7.58
C LEU A 253 5.43 -9.56 8.13
N ALA A 254 6.36 -10.01 7.30
CA ALA A 254 7.76 -10.04 7.70
C ALA A 254 8.32 -8.61 7.71
N PHE A 255 9.01 -8.22 8.79
CA PHE A 255 9.68 -6.93 8.87
C PHE A 255 11.18 -7.11 8.63
N GLU A 256 11.73 -6.35 7.69
CA GLU A 256 13.15 -6.32 7.40
C GLU A 256 13.77 -4.96 7.67
N GLN A 257 15.05 -4.98 8.02
CA GLN A 257 15.86 -3.79 8.08
C GLN A 257 16.24 -3.31 6.67
N HIS A 258 16.48 -2.01 6.55
CA HIS A 258 17.10 -1.45 5.34
C HIS A 258 18.54 -1.93 5.21
N ASP A 259 18.99 -2.16 3.98
CA ASP A 259 20.40 -2.40 3.69
C ASP A 259 21.20 -1.13 3.94
N ARG A 260 22.14 -1.19 4.87
CA ARG A 260 23.03 -0.07 5.25
C ARG A 260 24.46 -0.26 4.74
N THR A 261 24.71 -1.31 3.96
CA THR A 261 26.04 -1.61 3.42
C THR A 261 26.39 -0.59 2.34
N ARG A 262 27.40 0.24 2.61
CA ARG A 262 27.92 1.21 1.62
C ARG A 262 28.83 0.52 0.62
N ALA A 263 28.87 1.06 -0.61
CA ALA A 263 29.87 0.67 -1.59
C ALA A 263 31.31 0.90 -1.04
N PRO A 264 32.32 0.16 -1.51
CA PRO A 264 33.73 0.44 -1.24
C PRO A 264 34.09 1.90 -1.53
N GLU A 265 35.02 2.47 -0.75
CA GLU A 265 35.36 3.91 -0.81
C GLU A 265 35.74 4.38 -2.22
N GLY A 266 36.56 3.62 -2.94
CA GLY A 266 36.97 3.95 -4.32
C GLY A 266 35.83 3.92 -5.35
N LEU A 267 34.67 3.38 -5.00
CA LEU A 267 33.47 3.36 -5.85
C LEU A 267 32.45 4.44 -5.46
N ARG A 268 32.69 5.21 -4.39
CA ARG A 268 31.75 6.25 -3.95
C ARG A 268 31.84 7.51 -4.84
N ARG A 269 30.81 8.35 -4.75
CA ARG A 269 30.74 9.63 -5.46
C ARG A 269 31.90 10.53 -5.07
#